data_AF-A0A2T3XKX2-F1
#
_entry.id   AF-A0A2T3XKX2-F1
#
_cell.length_a   1.000
_cell.length_b   1.000
_cell.length_c   1.000
_cell.angle_alpha   90.00
_cell.angle_beta   90.00
_cell.angle_gamma   90.00
#
_symmetry.space_group_name_H-M   'P 1'
#
loop_
_entity.id
_entity.type
_entity.pdbx_description
1 polymer ?
#
loop_
_entity_poly.entity_id
_entity_poly.type
_entity_poly.pdbx_seq_one_letter_code
_entity_poly.pdbx_strand_id
1 'polypeptide(L)'
;MAGAAFADALISIDEAPALQMLVRGVDEIERGRRRAAELPGQIAHAHAHGASGPEVVLAMHRHARLMAAYQIDVMCAARVVGATAAGLKQLVTAA
;
A
#
# COMPACT_ATOMS: atom_id res chain seq x y z
N MET A 1 31.53 14.79 4.79
CA MET A 1 31.29 13.85 5.91
C MET A 1 29.81 13.50 6.11
N ALA A 2 28.84 14.39 5.85
CA ALA A 2 27.40 14.08 5.98
C ALA A 2 26.86 12.99 5.03
N GLY A 3 27.43 12.86 3.83
CA GLY A 3 26.98 11.86 2.84
C GLY A 3 27.28 10.40 3.22
N ALA A 4 28.36 10.16 3.97
CA ALA A 4 28.72 8.82 4.45
C ALA A 4 27.80 8.35 5.58
N ALA A 5 27.42 9.25 6.49
CA ALA A 5 26.47 8.95 7.58
C ALA A 5 25.04 8.72 7.05
N PHE A 6 24.64 9.39 5.97
CA PHE A 6 23.36 9.16 5.32
C PHE A 6 23.34 7.82 4.56
N ALA A 7 24.46 7.45 3.93
CA ALA A 7 24.63 6.15 3.30
C ALA A 7 24.67 5.00 4.33
N ASP A 8 25.36 5.16 5.47
CA ASP A 8 25.33 4.19 6.57
C ASP A 8 23.94 4.06 7.20
N ALA A 9 23.19 5.16 7.31
CA ALA A 9 21.79 5.11 7.74
C ALA A 9 20.92 4.33 6.74
N LEU A 10 21.15 4.49 5.43
CA LEU A 10 20.46 3.73 4.37
C LEU A 10 20.89 2.25 4.30
N ILE A 11 22.13 1.92 4.67
CA ILE A 11 22.60 0.53 4.79
C ILE A 11 22.01 -0.11 6.07
N SER A 12 21.87 0.65 7.15
CA SER A 12 21.18 0.23 8.37
C SER A 12 19.67 0.03 8.18
N ILE A 13 19.07 0.65 7.17
CA ILE A 13 17.66 0.44 6.78
C ILE A 13 17.43 -1.01 6.31
N ASP A 14 18.42 -1.62 5.65
CA ASP A 14 18.40 -3.05 5.30
C ASP A 14 18.51 -3.96 6.53
N GLU A 15 19.02 -3.46 7.66
CA GLU A 15 19.08 -4.18 8.93
C GLU A 15 17.91 -3.86 9.89
N ALA A 16 17.02 -2.93 9.52
CA ALA A 16 15.91 -2.48 10.36
C ALA A 16 14.62 -3.27 10.04
N PRO A 17 14.22 -4.26 10.87
CA PRO A 17 13.11 -5.16 10.56
C PRO A 17 11.77 -4.42 10.38
N ALA A 18 11.56 -3.35 11.16
CA ALA A 18 10.38 -2.51 11.08
C ALA A 18 10.25 -1.78 9.72
N LEU A 19 11.38 -1.41 9.12
CA LEU A 19 11.39 -0.70 7.85
C LEU A 19 11.23 -1.67 6.67
N GLN A 20 11.84 -2.85 6.75
CA GLN A 20 11.55 -3.93 5.80
C GLN A 20 10.07 -4.34 5.84
N MET A 21 9.46 -4.40 7.02
CA MET A 21 8.02 -4.64 7.17
C MET A 21 7.18 -3.53 6.53
N LEU A 22 7.59 -2.27 6.68
CA LEU A 22 6.92 -1.15 6.02
C LEU A 22 7.01 -1.24 4.50
N VAL A 23 8.21 -1.50 3.95
CA VAL A 23 8.41 -1.67 2.50
C VAL A 23 7.56 -2.82 1.96
N ARG A 24 7.58 -3.98 2.63
CA ARG A 24 6.72 -5.12 2.25
C ARG A 24 5.24 -4.79 2.31
N GLY A 25 4.81 -4.05 3.34
CA GLY A 25 3.43 -3.58 3.47
C GLY A 25 3.04 -2.63 2.33
N VAL A 26 3.90 -1.68 1.97
CA VAL A 26 3.66 -0.76 0.82
C VAL A 26 3.58 -1.52 -0.50
N ASP A 27 4.43 -2.53 -0.72
CA ASP A 27 4.36 -3.38 -1.91
C ASP A 27 3.06 -4.20 -1.97
N GLU A 28 2.59 -4.70 -0.82
CA GLU A 28 1.31 -5.41 -0.71
C GLU A 28 0.13 -4.51 -1.06
N ILE A 29 0.15 -3.26 -0.59
CA ILE A 29 -0.84 -2.23 -0.92
C ILE A 29 -0.88 -1.99 -2.43
N GLU A 30 0.30 -1.82 -3.05
CA GLU A 30 0.40 -1.57 -4.49
C GLU A 30 -0.08 -2.78 -5.32
N ARG A 31 0.20 -4.00 -4.86
CA ARG A 31 -0.35 -5.22 -5.48
C ARG A 31 -1.87 -5.29 -5.31
N GLY A 32 -2.39 -4.95 -4.14
CA GLY A 32 -3.84 -4.86 -3.87
C GLY A 32 -4.53 -3.85 -4.78
N ARG A 33 -3.94 -2.67 -4.96
CA ARG A 33 -4.41 -1.62 -5.86
C ARG A 33 -4.52 -2.10 -7.30
N ARG A 34 -3.47 -2.72 -7.83
CA ARG A 34 -3.45 -3.24 -9.20
C ARG A 34 -4.54 -4.28 -9.45
N ARG A 35 -4.66 -5.28 -8.55
CA ARG A 35 -5.73 -6.30 -8.63
C ARG A 35 -7.11 -5.68 -8.62
N ALA A 36 -7.32 -4.70 -7.75
CA ALA A 36 -8.61 -4.04 -7.64
C ALA A 36 -8.91 -3.13 -8.85
N ALA A 37 -7.91 -2.54 -9.50
CA ALA A 37 -8.08 -1.77 -10.74
C ALA A 37 -8.45 -2.63 -11.95
N GLU A 38 -8.03 -3.90 -11.99
CA GLU A 38 -8.33 -4.82 -13.10
C GLU A 38 -9.76 -5.41 -13.03
N LEU A 39 -10.29 -5.56 -11.82
CA LEU A 39 -11.58 -6.20 -11.54
C LEU A 39 -12.78 -5.58 -12.27
N PRO A 40 -12.97 -4.25 -12.35
CA PRO A 40 -14.08 -3.65 -13.08
C PRO A 40 -14.09 -4.04 -14.56
N GLY A 41 -12.93 -4.07 -15.21
CA GLY A 41 -12.79 -4.50 -16.60
C GLY A 41 -13.15 -5.98 -16.79
N GLN A 42 -12.70 -6.84 -15.87
CA GLN A 42 -13.06 -8.27 -15.88
C GLN A 42 -14.56 -8.49 -15.67
N ILE A 43 -15.20 -7.71 -14.80
CA ILE A 43 -16.64 -7.79 -14.54
C ILE A 43 -17.44 -7.33 -15.77
N ALA A 44 -17.05 -6.20 -16.37
CA ALA A 44 -17.68 -5.71 -17.59
C ALA A 44 -17.54 -6.71 -18.75
N HIS A 45 -16.34 -7.30 -18.90
CA HIS A 45 -16.09 -8.34 -19.87
C HIS A 45 -16.95 -9.58 -19.61
N ALA A 46 -16.99 -10.10 -18.38
CA ALA A 46 -17.81 -11.26 -18.02
C ALA A 46 -19.29 -11.02 -18.28
N HIS A 47 -19.81 -9.84 -17.92
CA HIS A 47 -21.20 -9.47 -18.20
C HIS A 47 -21.50 -9.42 -19.70
N ALA A 48 -20.60 -8.85 -20.50
CA ALA A 48 -20.73 -8.83 -21.96
C ALA A 48 -20.72 -10.24 -22.60
N HIS A 49 -20.10 -11.21 -21.93
CA HIS A 49 -20.03 -12.61 -22.37
C HIS A 49 -21.07 -13.52 -21.68
N GLY A 50 -22.12 -12.93 -21.10
CA GLY A 50 -23.28 -13.69 -20.62
C GLY A 50 -23.21 -14.15 -19.17
N ALA A 51 -22.30 -13.61 -18.36
CA ALA A 51 -22.34 -13.83 -16.91
C ALA A 51 -23.69 -13.37 -16.34
N SER A 52 -24.25 -14.19 -15.44
CA SER A 52 -25.54 -13.94 -14.82
C SER A 52 -25.50 -12.73 -13.89
N GLY A 53 -26.67 -12.09 -13.69
CA GLY A 53 -26.80 -10.97 -12.76
C GLY A 53 -26.24 -11.25 -11.35
N PRO A 54 -26.54 -12.40 -10.72
CA PRO A 54 -25.95 -12.77 -9.43
C PRO A 54 -24.43 -12.88 -9.43
N GLU A 55 -23.81 -13.43 -10.49
CA GLU A 55 -22.35 -13.52 -10.62
C GLU A 55 -21.71 -12.13 -10.71
N VAL A 56 -22.32 -11.23 -11.48
CA VAL A 56 -21.88 -9.83 -11.58
C VAL A 56 -21.98 -9.12 -10.23
N VAL A 57 -23.07 -9.30 -9.49
CA VAL A 57 -23.25 -8.69 -8.16
C VAL A 57 -22.22 -9.21 -7.15
N LEU A 58 -21.96 -10.52 -7.14
CA LEU A 58 -20.93 -11.11 -6.28
C LEU A 58 -19.54 -10.57 -6.61
N ALA A 59 -19.22 -10.42 -7.89
CA ALA A 59 -17.94 -9.88 -8.33
C ALA A 59 -17.79 -8.39 -7.96
N MET A 60 -18.85 -7.58 -8.15
CA MET A 60 -18.88 -6.18 -7.71
C MET A 60 -18.73 -6.05 -6.19
N HIS A 61 -19.38 -6.91 -5.41
CA HIS A 61 -19.23 -6.93 -3.96
C HIS A 61 -17.80 -7.28 -3.53
N ARG A 62 -17.16 -8.28 -4.16
CA ARG A 62 -15.74 -8.59 -3.92
C ARG A 62 -14.83 -7.42 -4.27
N HIS A 63 -15.07 -6.76 -5.40
CA HIS A 63 -14.34 -5.56 -5.79
C HIS A 63 -14.49 -4.44 -4.76
N ALA A 64 -15.71 -4.15 -4.29
CA ALA A 64 -15.95 -3.15 -3.26
C ALA A 64 -15.21 -3.47 -1.94
N ARG A 65 -15.18 -4.74 -1.52
CA ARG A 65 -14.42 -5.17 -0.34
C ARG A 65 -12.91 -4.98 -0.50
N LEU A 66 -12.37 -5.29 -1.68
CA LEU A 66 -10.95 -5.07 -1.98
C LEU A 66 -10.59 -3.59 -2.01
N MET A 67 -11.46 -2.74 -2.57
CA MET A 67 -11.30 -1.28 -2.56
C MET A 67 -11.32 -0.72 -1.13
N ALA A 68 -12.25 -1.18 -0.29
CA ALA A 68 -12.31 -0.77 1.11
C ALA A 68 -11.05 -1.18 1.89
N ALA A 69 -10.56 -2.41 1.68
CA ALA A 69 -9.31 -2.88 2.30
C ALA A 69 -8.11 -2.02 1.85
N TYR A 70 -7.97 -1.78 0.54
CA TYR A 70 -6.93 -0.93 -0.02
C TYR A 70 -6.95 0.49 0.59
N GLN A 71 -8.12 1.10 0.76
CA GLN A 71 -8.24 2.43 1.37
C GLN A 71 -7.77 2.45 2.83
N ILE A 72 -8.09 1.41 3.61
CA ILE A 72 -7.61 1.25 4.98
C ILE A 72 -6.09 1.14 4.99
N ASP A 73 -5.52 0.31 4.12
CA ASP A 73 -4.08 0.10 4.09
C ASP A 73 -3.32 1.38 3.69
N VAL A 74 -3.82 2.13 2.70
CA VAL A 74 -3.26 3.45 2.32
C VAL A 74 -3.28 4.41 3.49
N MET A 75 -4.39 4.46 4.24
CA MET A 75 -4.52 5.35 5.40
C MET A 75 -3.55 4.96 6.52
N CYS A 76 -3.37 3.66 6.76
CA CYS A 76 -2.38 3.13 7.69
C CYS A 76 -0.95 3.48 7.26
N ALA A 77 -0.61 3.27 5.98
CA ALA A 77 0.71 3.61 5.44
C ALA A 77 0.99 5.11 5.57
N ALA A 78 0.03 5.97 5.20
CA ALA A 78 0.16 7.41 5.34
C ALA A 78 0.40 7.84 6.79
N ARG A 79 -0.28 7.20 7.76
CA ARG A 79 -0.08 7.44 9.19
C ARG A 79 1.34 7.08 9.64
N VAL A 80 1.84 5.91 9.24
CA VAL A 80 3.21 5.47 9.58
C VAL A 80 4.23 6.44 8.99
N VAL A 81 4.15 6.75 7.70
CA VAL A 81 5.05 7.70 7.03
C VAL A 81 5.02 9.07 7.70
N GLY A 82 3.83 9.58 8.03
CA GLY A 82 3.67 10.86 8.73
C GLY A 82 4.31 10.86 10.13
N ALA A 83 4.10 9.79 10.91
CA ALA A 83 4.71 9.65 12.24
C ALA A 83 6.24 9.55 12.16
N THR A 84 6.77 8.77 11.22
CA THR A 84 8.21 8.64 10.99
C THR A 84 8.84 9.98 10.57
N ALA A 85 8.21 10.70 9.63
CA ALA A 85 8.68 12.01 9.20
C ALA A 85 8.66 13.04 10.34
N ALA A 86 7.63 13.03 11.19
CA ALA A 86 7.55 13.89 12.36
C ALA A 86 8.65 13.58 13.40
N GLY A 87 8.90 12.29 13.67
CA GLY A 87 9.98 11.87 14.57
C GLY A 87 11.37 12.25 14.04
N LEU A 88 11.63 12.04 12.75
CA LEU A 88 12.87 12.48 12.10
C LEU A 88 13.06 14.00 12.21
N LYS A 89 11.99 14.77 11.95
CA LYS A 89 12.02 16.23 12.13
C LYS A 89 12.40 16.61 13.56
N GLN A 90 11.78 15.99 14.56
CA GLN A 90 12.08 16.26 15.97
C GLN A 90 13.56 15.99 16.31
N LEU A 91 14.10 14.86 15.86
CA LEU A 91 15.51 14.49 16.08
C LEU A 91 16.46 15.49 15.42
N VAL A 92 16.17 15.92 14.19
CA VAL A 92 16.99 16.90 13.47
C VAL A 92 16.90 18.30 14.09
N THR A 93 15.74 18.68 14.64
CA THR A 93 15.58 19.99 15.30
C THR A 93 16.10 20.04 16.74
N ALA A 94 16.29 18.88 17.38
CA ALA A 94 16.81 18.77 18.73
C ALA A 94 18.35 18.62 18.77
N ALA A 95 18.97 18.33 17.63
CA ALA A 95 20.41 18.29 17.42
C ALA A 95 20.95 19.67 16.99
#